data_AF-Q3Z0Y2-F1
#
_entry.id   AF-Q3Z0Y2-F1
#
_cell.length_a   1.000
_cell.length_b   1.000
_cell.length_c   1.000
_cell.angle_alpha   90.00
_cell.angle_beta   90.00
_cell.angle_gamma   90.00
#
_symmetry.space_group_name_H-M   'P 1'
#
loop_
_entity.id
_entity.type
_entity.pdbx_description
1 polymer ?
#
loop_
_entity_poly.entity_id
_entity_poly.type
_entity_poly.pdbx_seq_one_letter_code
_entity_poly.pdbx_strand_id
1 'polypeptide(L)'
;MKQFLDFLPLVVFFAFYKIYDIYAATAALIVATAIVLIYSWVRFRKVEKMALITFVLVVVFGGLTLFFHNDEFIKWKVTVIYALFAGALLVSQWVMKKPLIQRMLGKELTLPQPVWSKLNLAWAVFFILCGLANIYIAFWLPQNIWVNFKVFGLTALTLIFTLLSGIYIYRHMPQEDKS
;
A
#
# COMPACT_ATOMS: atom_id res chain seq x y z
N MET A 1 -12.13 13.21 3.91
CA MET A 1 -11.30 13.86 4.96
C MET A 1 -10.21 12.93 5.50
N LYS A 2 -10.50 11.69 5.95
CA LYS A 2 -9.46 10.72 6.38
C LYS A 2 -8.36 10.47 5.33
N GLN A 3 -8.76 10.26 4.07
CA GLN A 3 -7.81 9.96 2.98
C GLN A 3 -6.71 11.01 2.80
N PHE A 4 -7.01 12.30 2.99
CA PHE A 4 -5.98 13.35 2.88
C PHE A 4 -4.92 13.24 3.98
N LEU A 5 -5.28 12.79 5.18
CA LEU A 5 -4.33 12.58 6.26
C LEU A 5 -3.40 11.39 5.97
N ASP A 6 -3.85 10.41 5.20
CA ASP A 6 -3.04 9.25 4.82
C ASP A 6 -1.89 9.64 3.86
N PHE A 7 -2.05 10.74 3.11
CA PHE A 7 -0.99 11.31 2.26
C PHE A 7 -0.01 12.20 3.02
N LEU A 8 -0.36 12.68 4.21
CA LEU A 8 0.49 13.61 4.96
C LEU A 8 1.89 13.05 5.24
N PRO A 9 2.08 11.81 5.74
CA PRO A 9 3.42 11.26 5.98
C PRO A 9 4.24 11.10 4.70
N LEU A 10 3.58 10.84 3.56
CA LEU A 10 4.24 10.74 2.25
C LEU A 10 4.77 12.09 1.79
N VAL A 11 3.96 13.14 1.91
CA VAL A 11 4.36 14.52 1.56
C VAL A 11 5.49 15.00 2.46
N VAL A 12 5.39 14.77 3.77
CA VAL A 12 6.44 15.11 4.74
C VAL A 12 7.74 14.38 4.42
N PHE A 13 7.70 13.07 4.17
CA PHE A 13 8.86 12.30 3.76
C PHE A 13 9.52 12.90 2.51
N PHE A 14 8.74 13.19 1.48
CA PHE A 14 9.27 13.70 0.22
C PHE A 14 9.88 15.11 0.37
N ALA A 15 9.24 16.00 1.15
CA ALA A 15 9.74 17.34 1.42
C ALA A 15 11.08 17.30 2.16
N PHE A 16 11.19 16.52 3.24
CA PHE A 16 12.43 16.38 3.99
C PHE A 16 13.53 15.72 3.15
N TYR A 17 13.20 14.74 2.31
CA TYR A 17 14.16 14.11 1.41
C TYR A 17 14.75 15.11 0.40
N LYS A 18 13.94 16.05 -0.10
CA LYS A 18 14.38 17.07 -1.07
C LYS A 18 15.28 18.14 -0.46
N ILE A 19 15.07 18.46 0.81
CA ILE A 19 15.80 19.54 1.52
C ILE A 19 17.06 18.99 2.20
N TYR A 20 16.98 17.76 2.71
CA TYR A 20 18.04 17.12 3.49
C TYR A 20 18.44 15.81 2.82
N ASP A 21 18.16 14.68 3.45
CA ASP A 21 18.51 13.36 2.98
C ASP A 21 17.44 12.32 3.36
N ILE A 22 17.72 11.06 3.06
CA ILE A 22 16.83 9.94 3.35
C ILE A 22 16.67 9.65 4.83
N TYR A 23 17.64 10.01 5.67
CA TYR A 23 17.60 9.75 7.10
C TYR A 23 16.70 10.76 7.79
N ALA A 24 16.88 12.06 7.50
CA ALA A 24 15.97 13.12 7.93
C ALA A 24 14.53 12.85 7.46
N ALA A 25 14.36 12.43 6.20
CA ALA A 25 13.07 12.03 5.66
C ALA A 25 12.44 10.85 6.40
N THR A 26 13.25 9.85 6.77
CA THR A 26 12.78 8.67 7.51
C THR A 26 12.37 9.02 8.93
N ALA A 27 13.13 9.86 9.63
CA ALA A 27 12.74 10.38 10.94
C ALA A 27 11.44 11.17 10.86
N ALA A 28 11.32 12.07 9.88
CA ALA A 28 10.11 12.86 9.64
C ALA A 28 8.90 11.98 9.30
N LEU A 29 9.09 10.91 8.53
CA LEU A 29 8.05 9.92 8.22
C LEU A 29 7.53 9.21 9.47
N ILE A 30 8.42 8.78 10.38
CA ILE A 30 8.03 8.14 11.64
C ILE A 30 7.17 9.10 12.46
N VAL A 31 7.65 10.33 12.64
CA VAL A 31 6.94 11.37 13.42
C VAL A 31 5.59 11.70 12.78
N ALA A 32 5.54 11.93 11.48
CA ALA A 32 4.30 12.26 10.77
C ALA A 32 3.28 11.11 10.84
N THR A 33 3.72 9.86 10.68
CA THR A 33 2.83 8.70 10.78
C THR A 33 2.31 8.53 12.21
N ALA A 34 3.15 8.75 13.23
CA ALA A 34 2.73 8.74 14.63
C ALA A 34 1.68 9.82 14.92
N ILE A 35 1.89 11.05 14.43
CA ILE A 35 0.95 12.17 14.58
C ILE A 35 -0.40 11.83 13.93
N VAL A 36 -0.41 11.30 12.71
CA VAL A 36 -1.65 10.90 12.01
C VAL A 36 -2.38 9.79 12.77
N LEU A 37 -1.66 8.83 13.34
CA LEU A 37 -2.26 7.73 14.07
C LEU A 37 -2.84 8.19 15.42
N ILE A 38 -2.10 9.01 16.17
CA ILE A 38 -2.57 9.64 17.41
C ILE A 38 -3.80 10.51 17.13
N TYR A 39 -3.73 11.36 16.11
CA TYR A 39 -4.87 12.20 15.71
C TYR A 39 -6.09 11.35 15.35
N SER A 40 -5.90 10.29 14.57
CA SER A 40 -6.98 9.38 14.18
C SER A 40 -7.60 8.67 15.38
N TRP A 41 -6.78 8.25 16.34
CA TRP A 41 -7.24 7.62 17.57
C TRP A 41 -8.02 8.60 18.46
N VAL A 42 -7.50 9.81 18.69
CA VAL A 42 -8.15 10.83 19.52
C VAL A 42 -9.47 11.28 18.89
N ARG A 43 -9.50 11.53 17.58
CA ARG A 43 -10.68 12.07 16.90
C ARG A 43 -11.76 11.03 16.62
N PHE A 44 -11.39 9.85 16.15
CA PHE A 44 -12.36 8.84 15.70
C PHE A 44 -12.52 7.68 16.68
N ARG A 45 -11.69 7.59 17.74
CA ARG A 45 -11.65 6.47 18.70
C ARG A 45 -11.53 5.09 18.04
N LYS A 46 -11.08 5.05 16.78
CA LYS A 46 -10.91 3.85 15.98
C LYS A 46 -9.64 3.99 15.15
N VAL A 47 -8.74 3.03 15.28
CA VAL A 47 -7.57 2.91 14.42
C VAL A 47 -7.77 1.71 13.51
N GLU A 48 -7.56 1.93 12.21
CA GLU A 48 -7.66 0.86 11.22
C GLU A 48 -6.48 -0.10 11.40
N LYS A 49 -6.75 -1.41 11.38
CA LYS A 49 -5.70 -2.43 11.58
C LYS A 49 -4.55 -2.26 10.58
N MET A 50 -4.86 -1.87 9.35
CA MET A 50 -3.86 -1.60 8.32
C MET A 50 -2.99 -0.37 8.64
N ALA A 51 -3.57 0.68 9.22
CA ALA A 51 -2.81 1.84 9.68
C ALA A 51 -1.85 1.47 10.82
N LEU A 52 -2.26 0.58 11.74
CA LEU A 52 -1.37 0.07 12.78
C LEU A 52 -0.22 -0.77 12.21
N ILE A 53 -0.51 -1.70 11.30
CA ILE A 53 0.51 -2.55 10.68
C ILE A 53 1.53 -1.69 9.92
N THR A 54 1.06 -0.74 9.12
CA THR A 54 1.94 0.17 8.37
C THR A 54 2.76 1.07 9.29
N PHE A 55 2.18 1.58 10.37
CA PHE A 55 2.92 2.33 11.39
C PHE A 55 4.02 1.49 12.04
N VAL A 56 3.73 0.26 12.48
CA VAL A 56 4.72 -0.65 13.06
C VAL A 56 5.86 -0.90 12.06
N LEU A 57 5.56 -1.16 10.79
CA LEU A 57 6.59 -1.33 9.76
C LEU A 57 7.41 -0.06 9.54
N VAL A 58 6.80 1.13 9.59
CA VAL A 58 7.51 2.41 9.51
C VAL A 58 8.46 2.59 10.70
N VAL A 59 8.02 2.29 11.92
CA VAL A 59 8.85 2.39 13.12
C VAL A 59 9.98 1.38 13.11
N VAL A 60 9.71 0.11 12.74
CA VAL A 60 10.73 -0.95 12.71
C VAL A 60 11.77 -0.67 11.62
N PHE A 61 11.35 -0.58 10.35
CA PHE A 61 12.31 -0.39 9.26
C PHE A 61 12.92 1.01 9.24
N GLY A 62 12.15 2.03 9.62
CA GLY A 62 12.66 3.39 9.77
C GLY A 62 13.63 3.51 10.94
N GLY A 63 13.32 2.87 12.07
CA GLY A 63 14.22 2.80 13.23
C GLY A 63 15.53 2.10 12.89
N LEU A 64 15.48 0.96 12.19
CA LEU A 64 16.68 0.27 11.69
C LEU A 64 17.48 1.15 10.73
N THR A 65 16.82 1.89 9.84
CA THR A 65 17.47 2.83 8.91
C THR A 65 18.26 3.89 9.64
N LEU A 66 17.68 4.47 10.70
CA LEU A 66 18.33 5.52 11.50
C LEU A 66 19.44 4.96 12.39
N PHE A 67 19.20 3.82 13.04
CA PHE A 67 20.14 3.22 13.99
C PHE A 67 21.40 2.69 13.31
N PHE A 68 21.24 2.01 12.17
CA PHE A 68 22.37 1.49 11.39
C PHE A 68 22.89 2.48 10.35
N HIS A 69 22.27 3.65 10.23
CA HIS A 69 22.55 4.65 9.19
C HIS A 69 22.59 4.02 7.78
N ASN A 70 21.68 3.08 7.50
CA ASN A 70 21.61 2.31 6.25
C ASN A 70 20.19 2.41 5.65
N ASP A 71 20.07 2.99 4.46
CA ASP A 71 18.79 3.21 3.77
C ASP A 71 18.16 1.94 3.17
N GLU A 72 18.88 0.82 3.15
CA GLU A 72 18.36 -0.47 2.69
C GLU A 72 17.15 -0.93 3.50
N PHE A 73 17.10 -0.64 4.80
CA PHE A 73 15.96 -1.05 5.63
C PHE A 73 14.66 -0.34 5.19
N ILE A 74 14.69 0.97 4.93
CA ILE A 74 13.50 1.69 4.46
C ILE A 74 13.08 1.27 3.05
N LYS A 75 14.03 0.81 2.22
CA LYS A 75 13.76 0.17 0.92
C LYS A 75 13.07 -1.18 1.07
N TRP A 76 13.57 -2.05 1.95
CA TRP A 76 12.95 -3.34 2.27
C TRP A 76 11.54 -3.21 2.80
N LYS A 77 11.24 -2.15 3.57
CA LYS A 77 9.87 -1.85 4.03
C LYS A 77 8.85 -1.91 2.90
N VAL A 78 9.16 -1.32 1.73
CA VAL A 78 8.24 -1.28 0.59
C VAL A 78 7.99 -2.68 0.05
N THR A 79 9.05 -3.48 -0.11
CA THR A 79 8.95 -4.89 -0.52
C THR A 79 8.13 -5.71 0.46
N VAL A 80 8.37 -5.56 1.77
CA VAL A 80 7.64 -6.31 2.80
C VAL A 80 6.15 -5.96 2.80
N ILE A 81 5.77 -4.69 2.63
CA ILE A 81 4.36 -4.30 2.52
C ILE A 81 3.69 -5.01 1.34
N TYR A 82 4.32 -4.99 0.16
CA TYR A 82 3.75 -5.66 -1.01
C TYR A 82 3.71 -7.19 -0.87
N ALA A 83 4.74 -7.79 -0.27
CA ALA A 83 4.77 -9.22 0.01
C ALA A 83 3.67 -9.62 1.00
N LEU A 84 3.44 -8.82 2.05
CA LEU A 84 2.34 -9.04 3.00
C LEU A 84 0.97 -8.93 2.33
N PHE A 85 0.77 -7.93 1.46
CA PHE A 85 -0.50 -7.79 0.74
C PHE A 85 -0.71 -8.92 -0.27
N ALA A 86 0.30 -9.27 -1.05
CA ALA A 86 0.25 -10.41 -1.96
C ALA A 86 -0.04 -11.72 -1.19
N GLY A 87 0.70 -11.97 -0.11
CA GLY A 87 0.51 -13.13 0.76
C GLY A 87 -0.88 -13.18 1.37
N ALA A 88 -1.39 -12.07 1.88
CA ALA A 88 -2.75 -11.99 2.43
C ALA A 88 -3.82 -12.29 1.37
N LEU A 89 -3.65 -11.80 0.14
CA LEU A 89 -4.56 -12.10 -0.97
C LEU A 89 -4.49 -13.56 -1.41
N LEU A 90 -3.29 -14.15 -1.52
CA LEU A 90 -3.13 -15.57 -1.88
C LEU A 90 -3.66 -16.50 -0.79
N VAL A 91 -3.35 -16.23 0.48
CA VAL A 91 -3.91 -16.99 1.61
C VAL A 91 -5.44 -16.86 1.62
N SER A 92 -5.98 -15.66 1.34
CA SER A 92 -7.44 -15.48 1.24
C SER A 92 -8.08 -16.28 0.12
N GLN A 93 -7.35 -16.52 -0.97
CA GLN A 93 -7.85 -17.20 -2.14
C GLN A 93 -8.11 -18.68 -1.88
N TRP A 94 -7.22 -19.33 -1.11
CA TRP A 94 -7.26 -20.78 -0.91
C TRP A 94 -7.78 -21.20 0.46
N VAL A 95 -7.54 -20.39 1.51
CA VAL A 95 -7.91 -20.74 2.88
C VAL A 95 -9.28 -20.18 3.26
N MET A 96 -9.67 -19.04 2.69
CA MET A 96 -10.93 -18.39 3.05
C MET A 96 -12.05 -18.72 2.08
N LYS A 97 -13.26 -18.94 2.61
CA LYS A 97 -14.49 -19.20 1.82
C LYS A 97 -14.83 -18.10 0.81
N LYS A 98 -14.38 -16.87 1.08
CA LYS A 98 -14.56 -15.69 0.22
C LYS A 98 -13.23 -14.94 0.14
N PRO A 99 -12.74 -14.61 -1.08
CA PRO A 99 -11.52 -13.84 -1.25
C PRO A 99 -11.57 -12.51 -0.51
N LEU A 100 -10.40 -11.97 -0.13
CA LEU A 100 -10.33 -10.77 0.71
C LEU A 100 -10.99 -9.56 0.05
N ILE A 101 -10.80 -9.40 -1.27
CA ILE A 101 -11.42 -8.30 -2.03
C ILE A 101 -12.96 -8.40 -2.00
N GLN A 102 -13.52 -9.60 -2.10
CA GLN A 102 -14.96 -9.81 -1.98
C GLN A 102 -15.47 -9.44 -0.59
N ARG A 103 -14.69 -9.64 0.48
CA ARG A 103 -15.11 -9.22 1.83
C ARG A 103 -15.14 -7.70 1.99
N MET A 104 -14.23 -7.01 1.30
CA MET A 104 -14.14 -5.54 1.35
C MET A 104 -15.19 -4.88 0.47
N LEU A 105 -15.41 -5.39 -0.74
CA LEU A 105 -16.26 -4.75 -1.76
C LEU A 105 -17.61 -5.45 -1.98
N GLY A 106 -17.76 -6.71 -1.58
CA GLY A 106 -18.97 -7.50 -1.84
C GLY A 106 -20.20 -7.09 -1.04
N LYS A 107 -20.09 -6.05 -0.19
CA LYS A 107 -21.25 -5.38 0.41
C LYS A 107 -21.89 -4.37 -0.54
N GLU A 108 -21.06 -3.73 -1.37
CA GLU A 108 -21.47 -2.68 -2.31
C GLU A 108 -21.69 -3.23 -3.72
N LEU A 109 -21.07 -4.38 -4.04
CA LEU A 109 -21.04 -4.95 -5.39
C LEU A 109 -21.44 -6.42 -5.40
N THR A 110 -22.32 -6.79 -6.32
CA THR A 110 -22.70 -8.17 -6.61
C THR A 110 -21.98 -8.63 -7.88
N LEU A 111 -21.00 -9.52 -7.72
CA LEU A 111 -20.29 -10.16 -8.85
C LEU A 111 -20.28 -11.68 -8.69
N PRO A 112 -20.24 -12.44 -9.79
CA PRO A 112 -20.07 -13.88 -9.74
C PRO A 112 -18.80 -14.30 -8.98
N GLN A 113 -18.86 -15.41 -8.25
CA GLN A 113 -17.73 -15.91 -7.45
C GLN A 113 -16.42 -16.10 -8.25
N PRO A 114 -16.46 -16.62 -9.50
CA PRO A 114 -15.24 -16.73 -10.32
C PRO A 114 -14.60 -15.38 -10.65
N VAL A 115 -15.40 -14.32 -10.79
CA VAL A 115 -14.93 -12.96 -11.08
C VAL A 115 -14.19 -12.39 -9.87
N TRP A 116 -14.75 -12.56 -8.66
CA TRP A 116 -14.08 -12.18 -7.41
C TRP A 116 -12.74 -12.90 -7.22
N SER A 117 -12.72 -14.20 -7.51
CA SER A 117 -11.52 -15.03 -7.46
C SER A 117 -10.43 -14.54 -8.42
N LYS A 118 -10.79 -14.28 -9.68
CA LYS A 118 -9.85 -13.74 -10.69
C LYS A 118 -9.33 -12.36 -10.30
N LEU A 119 -10.20 -11.48 -9.80
CA LEU A 119 -9.82 -10.14 -9.34
C LEU A 119 -8.84 -10.23 -8.17
N ASN A 120 -9.13 -11.07 -7.18
CA ASN A 120 -8.27 -11.27 -6.02
C ASN A 120 -6.88 -11.80 -6.42
N LEU A 121 -6.82 -12.77 -7.33
CA LEU A 121 -5.56 -13.26 -7.88
C LEU A 121 -4.81 -12.19 -8.68
N ALA A 122 -5.51 -11.40 -9.49
CA ALA A 122 -4.91 -10.32 -10.26
C ALA A 122 -4.23 -9.27 -9.35
N TRP A 123 -4.89 -8.90 -8.24
CA TRP A 123 -4.29 -8.01 -7.23
C TRP A 123 -3.09 -8.65 -6.51
N ALA A 124 -3.14 -9.95 -6.23
CA ALA A 124 -1.99 -10.65 -5.65
C ALA A 124 -0.78 -10.61 -6.59
N VAL A 125 -0.99 -10.91 -7.88
CA VAL A 125 0.05 -10.83 -8.91
C VAL A 125 0.56 -9.39 -9.05
N PHE A 126 -0.33 -8.40 -9.07
CA PHE A 126 0.05 -6.98 -9.11
C PHE A 126 0.97 -6.61 -7.94
N PHE A 127 0.63 -6.99 -6.71
CA PHE A 127 1.50 -6.71 -5.56
C PHE A 127 2.83 -7.45 -5.63
N ILE A 128 2.87 -8.69 -6.12
CA ILE A 128 4.14 -9.40 -6.37
C ILE A 128 5.00 -8.62 -7.38
N LEU A 129 4.41 -8.18 -8.49
CA LEU A 129 5.12 -7.39 -9.51
C LEU A 129 5.63 -6.07 -8.95
N CYS A 130 4.83 -5.35 -8.15
CA CYS A 130 5.27 -4.14 -7.46
C CYS A 130 6.42 -4.42 -6.49
N GLY A 131 6.37 -5.53 -5.75
CA GLY A 131 7.45 -5.96 -4.86
C GLY A 131 8.75 -6.25 -5.61
N LEU A 132 8.68 -7.02 -6.70
CA LEU A 132 9.84 -7.33 -7.56
C LEU A 132 10.41 -6.08 -8.24
N ALA A 133 9.55 -5.22 -8.79
CA ALA A 133 9.96 -3.95 -9.37
C ALA A 133 10.64 -3.05 -8.33
N ASN A 134 10.12 -3.00 -7.10
CA ASN A 134 10.75 -2.27 -6.01
C ASN A 134 12.13 -2.85 -5.66
N ILE A 135 12.27 -4.18 -5.54
CA ILE A 135 13.57 -4.82 -5.30
C ILE A 135 14.58 -4.39 -6.39
N TYR A 136 14.20 -4.51 -7.66
CA TYR A 136 15.07 -4.13 -8.77
C TYR A 136 15.49 -2.65 -8.69
N ILE A 137 14.53 -1.75 -8.53
CA ILE A 137 14.82 -0.30 -8.54
C ILE A 137 15.56 0.13 -7.27
N ALA A 138 15.27 -0.47 -6.11
CA ALA A 138 15.85 -0.08 -4.83
C ALA A 138 17.33 -0.43 -4.70
N PHE A 139 17.75 -1.56 -5.28
CA PHE A 139 19.09 -2.12 -5.06
C PHE A 139 20.00 -2.04 -6.29
N TRP A 140 19.46 -1.84 -7.49
CA TRP A 140 20.28 -1.68 -8.71
C TRP A 140 20.28 -0.28 -9.29
N LEU A 141 19.40 0.62 -8.85
CA LEU A 141 19.34 2.00 -9.34
C LEU A 141 19.65 3.03 -8.24
N PRO A 142 20.02 4.27 -8.61
CA PRO A 142 20.31 5.33 -7.66
C PRO A 142 19.13 5.66 -6.73
N GLN A 143 19.45 6.08 -5.50
CA GLN A 143 18.48 6.39 -4.44
C GLN A 143 17.38 7.37 -4.87
N ASN A 144 17.72 8.42 -5.63
CA ASN A 144 16.76 9.40 -6.13
C ASN A 144 15.74 8.81 -7.11
N ILE A 145 16.17 7.85 -7.94
CA ILE A 145 15.27 7.10 -8.84
C ILE A 145 14.34 6.23 -8.02
N TRP A 146 14.86 5.53 -7.00
CA TRP A 146 14.02 4.75 -6.09
C TRP A 146 12.99 5.59 -5.34
N VAL A 147 13.38 6.75 -4.80
CA VAL A 147 12.42 7.63 -4.10
C VAL A 147 11.29 8.08 -5.03
N ASN A 148 11.63 8.52 -6.25
CA ASN A 148 10.63 8.92 -7.23
C ASN A 148 9.73 7.75 -7.66
N PHE A 149 10.32 6.57 -7.87
CA PHE A 149 9.56 5.37 -8.19
C PHE A 149 8.62 5.00 -7.05
N LYS A 150 9.07 5.02 -5.80
CA LYS A 150 8.24 4.68 -4.65
C LYS A 150 7.08 5.65 -4.45
N VAL A 151 7.35 6.96 -4.54
CA VAL A 151 6.35 8.01 -4.27
C VAL A 151 5.38 8.16 -5.43
N PHE A 152 5.89 8.25 -6.66
CA PHE A 152 5.07 8.53 -7.84
C PHE A 152 4.83 7.29 -8.70
N GLY A 153 5.87 6.48 -8.95
CA GLY A 153 5.76 5.29 -9.81
C GLY A 153 4.78 4.25 -9.29
N LEU A 154 4.93 3.81 -8.03
CA LEU A 154 4.05 2.84 -7.38
C LEU A 154 2.62 3.38 -7.21
N THR A 155 2.48 4.68 -6.91
CA THR A 155 1.18 5.35 -6.82
C THR A 155 0.49 5.34 -8.18
N ALA A 156 1.18 5.72 -9.25
CA ALA A 156 0.66 5.69 -10.62
C ALA A 156 0.28 4.25 -11.05
N LEU A 157 1.15 3.27 -10.81
CA LEU A 157 0.87 1.85 -11.05
C LEU A 157 -0.40 1.39 -10.32
N THR A 158 -0.54 1.75 -9.05
CA THR A 158 -1.72 1.38 -8.24
C THR A 158 -2.98 2.06 -8.74
N LEU A 159 -2.92 3.32 -9.14
CA LEU A 159 -4.06 4.03 -9.73
C LEU A 159 -4.48 3.40 -11.06
N ILE A 160 -3.53 3.14 -11.96
CA ILE A 160 -3.79 2.47 -13.24
C ILE A 160 -4.42 1.11 -12.99
N PHE A 161 -3.87 0.30 -12.08
CA PHE A 161 -4.40 -1.02 -11.79
C PHE A 161 -5.79 -0.98 -11.13
N THR A 162 -6.05 0.03 -10.29
CA THR A 162 -7.37 0.28 -9.70
C THR A 162 -8.39 0.62 -10.78
N LEU A 163 -8.04 1.48 -11.75
CA LEU A 163 -8.90 1.81 -12.88
C LEU A 163 -9.20 0.59 -13.75
N LEU A 164 -8.17 -0.19 -14.09
CA LEU A 164 -8.34 -1.45 -14.84
C LEU A 164 -9.23 -2.44 -14.10
N SER A 165 -9.07 -2.56 -12.78
CA SER A 165 -9.93 -3.37 -11.91
C SER A 165 -11.37 -2.87 -11.93
N GLY A 166 -11.59 -1.56 -11.87
CA GLY A 166 -12.91 -0.94 -11.96
C GLY A 166 -13.61 -1.23 -13.29
N ILE A 167 -12.88 -1.13 -14.41
CA ILE A 167 -13.39 -1.49 -15.74
C ILE A 167 -13.74 -2.98 -15.80
N TYR A 168 -12.87 -3.84 -15.26
CA TYR A 168 -13.11 -5.28 -15.21
C TYR A 168 -14.35 -5.63 -14.39
N ILE A 169 -14.52 -5.01 -13.22
CA ILE A 169 -15.70 -5.15 -12.37
C ILE A 169 -16.95 -4.68 -13.11
N TYR A 170 -16.93 -3.49 -13.72
CA TYR A 170 -18.08 -2.92 -14.43
C TYR A 170 -18.58 -3.81 -15.55
N ARG A 171 -17.68 -4.45 -16.30
CA ARG A 171 -18.04 -5.42 -17.35
C ARG A 171 -18.70 -6.70 -16.85
N HIS A 172 -18.54 -7.03 -15.57
CA HIS A 172 -19.07 -8.25 -14.96
C HIS A 172 -20.19 -7.98 -13.94
N MET A 173 -20.54 -6.73 -13.71
CA MET A 173 -21.76 -6.42 -12.96
C MET A 173 -22.96 -6.91 -13.77
N PRO A 174 -23.97 -7.51 -13.12
CA PRO A 174 -25.26 -7.70 -13.75
C PRO A 174 -25.70 -6.35 -14.28
N GLN A 175 -25.88 -6.23 -15.60
CA GLN A 175 -26.69 -5.15 -16.13
C GLN A 175 -28.06 -5.41 -15.50
N GLU A 176 -28.53 -4.52 -14.62
CA GLU A 176 -29.92 -4.60 -14.17
C GLU A 176 -30.75 -4.70 -15.44
N ASP A 177 -31.43 -5.84 -15.62
CA ASP A 177 -32.41 -6.01 -16.68
C ASP A 177 -33.34 -4.82 -16.54
N LYS A 178 -33.25 -3.90 -17.49
CA LYS A 178 -34.23 -2.84 -17.67
C LYS A 178 -35.54 -3.54 -18.02
N SER A 179 -36.31 -3.95 -17.03
CA SER A 179 -37.72 -4.34 -17.16
C SER A 179 -38.55 -3.42 -16.28
#